data_AF-A0A829PMG7-F1
#
_entry.id   AF-A0A829PMG7-F1
#
_cell.length_a   1.000
_cell.length_b   1.000
_cell.length_c   1.000
_cell.angle_alpha   90.00
_cell.angle_beta   90.00
_cell.angle_gamma   90.00
#
_symmetry.space_group_name_H-M   'P 1'
#
loop_
_entity.id
_entity.type
_entity.pdbx_description
1 polymer ?
#
loop_
_entity_poly.entity_id
_entity_poly.type
_entity_poly.pdbx_seq_one_letter_code
_entity_poly.pdbx_strand_id
1 'polypeptide(L)'
;MTVTIVAKEPVVSALAAEWSALDELGASLTDDQWATPSVLPGWTVKDVVAHVVGTERLLSGDPIPSTDEAVTDLPHVRNPVGVLNERWLTYYRKLPPAAVMNDLRTVTSARLAVLEGLSQEQFNAETATPVGPESYGRFMQIRDFDCWMHELDVRDSLGLPAPTDPVTAARPRSPN
;
A
#
# COMPACT_ATOMS: atom_id res chain seq x y z
N MET A 1 -25.40 9.82 4.05
CA MET A 1 -24.51 10.84 3.46
C MET A 1 -24.22 10.41 2.03
N THR A 2 -23.90 11.30 1.10
CA THR A 2 -23.50 10.90 -0.26
C THR A 2 -22.01 10.60 -0.28
N VAL A 3 -21.66 9.35 -0.60
CA VAL A 3 -20.27 8.91 -0.79
C VAL A 3 -19.73 9.36 -2.15
N THR A 4 -18.42 9.50 -2.26
CA THR A 4 -17.71 9.82 -3.50
C THR A 4 -17.76 8.63 -4.47
N ILE A 5 -18.17 8.83 -5.72
CA ILE A 5 -18.25 7.77 -6.73
C ILE A 5 -17.12 7.92 -7.75
N VAL A 6 -16.40 6.82 -8.00
CA VAL A 6 -15.31 6.74 -8.98
C VAL A 6 -15.53 5.53 -9.89
N ALA A 7 -15.04 5.61 -11.13
CA ALA A 7 -15.10 4.49 -12.06
C ALA A 7 -14.18 3.36 -11.57
N LYS A 8 -14.68 2.12 -11.54
CA LYS A 8 -13.93 0.96 -11.02
C LYS A 8 -12.66 0.70 -11.83
N GLU A 9 -12.79 0.54 -13.15
CA GLU A 9 -11.68 0.07 -13.96
C GLU A 9 -10.42 0.95 -13.89
N PRO A 10 -10.49 2.29 -14.04
CA PRO A 10 -9.29 3.12 -13.95
C PRO A 10 -8.59 3.02 -12.60
N VAL A 11 -9.34 2.88 -11.49
CA VAL A 11 -8.77 2.76 -10.14
C VAL A 11 -8.12 1.39 -9.95
N VAL A 12 -8.77 0.32 -10.40
CA VAL A 12 -8.23 -1.04 -10.28
C VAL A 12 -6.99 -1.22 -11.18
N SER A 13 -7.01 -0.68 -12.40
CA SER A 13 -5.86 -0.72 -13.30
C SER A 13 -4.67 0.09 -12.78
N ALA A 14 -4.91 1.28 -12.20
CA ALA A 14 -3.83 2.08 -11.60
C ALA A 14 -3.18 1.35 -10.42
N LEU A 15 -4.00 0.83 -9.49
CA LEU A 15 -3.51 0.10 -8.34
C LEU A 15 -2.75 -1.18 -8.72
N ALA A 16 -3.22 -1.90 -9.76
CA ALA A 16 -2.52 -3.06 -10.30
C ALA A 16 -1.15 -2.70 -10.90
N ALA A 17 -1.09 -1.61 -11.67
CA ALA A 17 0.16 -1.11 -12.25
C ALA A 17 1.16 -0.69 -11.17
N GLU A 18 0.68 -0.01 -10.14
CA GLU A 18 1.48 0.43 -9.00
C GLU A 18 2.06 -0.75 -8.20
N TRP A 19 1.26 -1.79 -7.93
CA TRP A 19 1.78 -3.01 -7.31
C TRP A 19 2.83 -3.72 -8.15
N SER A 20 2.70 -3.71 -9.49
CA SER A 20 3.72 -4.24 -10.40
C SER A 20 5.01 -3.41 -10.34
N ALA A 21 4.90 -2.08 -10.31
CA ALA A 21 6.04 -1.18 -10.21
C ALA A 21 6.82 -1.39 -8.89
N LEU A 22 6.11 -1.56 -7.77
CA LEU A 22 6.71 -1.91 -6.48
C LEU A 22 7.40 -3.29 -6.49
N ASP A 23 6.81 -4.29 -7.16
CA ASP A 23 7.45 -5.61 -7.30
C ASP A 23 8.75 -5.54 -8.11
N GLU A 24 8.71 -4.85 -9.25
CA GLU A 24 9.87 -4.64 -10.12
C GLU A 24 10.98 -3.86 -9.41
N LEU A 25 10.62 -2.76 -8.74
CA LEU A 25 11.55 -1.97 -7.94
C LEU A 25 12.20 -2.84 -6.86
N GLY A 26 11.40 -3.51 -6.04
CA GLY A 26 11.89 -4.37 -4.95
C GLY A 26 12.78 -5.52 -5.44
N ALA A 27 12.46 -6.13 -6.58
CA ALA A 27 13.25 -7.21 -7.19
C ALA A 27 14.63 -6.74 -7.69
N SER A 28 14.80 -5.44 -7.94
CA SER A 28 16.07 -4.85 -8.38
C SER A 28 17.01 -4.46 -7.24
N LEU A 29 16.50 -4.39 -5.99
CA LEU A 29 17.25 -3.88 -4.85
C LEU A 29 18.25 -4.92 -4.31
N THR A 30 19.42 -4.44 -3.90
CA THR A 30 20.40 -5.23 -3.15
C THR A 30 20.03 -5.34 -1.67
N ASP A 31 20.64 -6.28 -0.94
CA ASP A 31 20.44 -6.43 0.50
C ASP A 31 20.79 -5.15 1.29
N ASP A 32 21.85 -4.44 0.88
CA ASP A 32 22.25 -3.17 1.50
C ASP A 32 21.21 -2.06 1.24
N GLN A 33 20.63 -2.01 0.04
CA GLN A 33 19.56 -1.06 -0.28
C GLN A 33 18.29 -1.35 0.52
N TRP A 34 17.93 -2.62 0.70
CA TRP A 34 16.82 -3.01 1.57
C TRP A 34 17.00 -2.58 3.03
N ALA A 35 18.23 -2.61 3.53
CA ALA A 35 18.57 -2.20 4.90
C ALA A 35 18.75 -0.68 5.06
N THR A 36 18.72 0.09 3.97
CA THR A 36 18.94 1.54 4.01
C THR A 36 17.82 2.24 4.78
N PRO A 37 18.12 3.18 5.70
CA PRO A 37 17.12 4.04 6.32
C PRO A 37 16.36 4.83 5.25
N SER A 38 15.03 4.82 5.35
CA SER A 38 14.18 5.56 4.44
C SER A 38 14.05 7.04 4.82
N VAL A 39 13.44 7.83 3.95
CA VAL A 39 12.99 9.20 4.23
C VAL A 39 11.90 9.26 5.32
N LEU A 40 11.25 8.14 5.62
CA LEU A 40 10.27 8.03 6.71
C LEU A 40 10.99 7.72 8.04
N PRO A 41 10.81 8.56 9.09
CA PRO A 41 11.51 8.37 10.36
C PRO A 41 11.27 6.99 10.99
N GLY A 42 12.36 6.31 11.32
CA GLY A 42 12.33 4.99 11.98
C GLY A 42 12.10 3.81 11.03
N TRP A 43 11.95 4.04 9.73
CA TRP A 43 11.66 3.01 8.74
C TRP A 43 12.87 2.80 7.83
N THR A 44 13.16 1.54 7.51
CA THR A 44 14.05 1.14 6.40
C THR A 44 13.27 1.06 5.08
N VAL A 45 13.97 0.97 3.95
CA VAL A 45 13.32 0.66 2.65
C VAL A 45 12.47 -0.62 2.74
N LYS A 46 12.93 -1.64 3.46
CA LYS A 46 12.14 -2.85 3.73
C LYS A 46 10.84 -2.55 4.47
N ASP A 47 10.88 -1.65 5.45
CA ASP A 47 9.68 -1.27 6.21
C ASP A 47 8.66 -0.55 5.33
N VAL A 48 9.09 0.30 4.40
CA VAL A 48 8.19 0.97 3.45
C VAL A 48 7.41 -0.04 2.60
N VAL A 49 8.10 -1.03 2.03
CA VAL A 49 7.42 -2.08 1.24
C VAL A 49 6.57 -2.98 2.14
N ALA A 50 7.06 -3.33 3.34
CA ALA A 50 6.30 -4.12 4.30
C ALA A 50 5.01 -3.44 4.77
N HIS A 51 4.96 -2.10 4.82
CA HIS A 51 3.73 -1.35 5.11
C HIS A 51 2.66 -1.56 4.03
N VAL A 52 3.04 -1.55 2.74
CA VAL A 52 2.12 -1.86 1.64
C VAL A 52 1.57 -3.29 1.81
N VAL A 53 2.44 -4.26 2.07
CA VAL A 53 2.04 -5.66 2.31
C VAL A 53 1.10 -5.78 3.50
N GLY A 54 1.44 -5.17 4.64
CA GLY A 54 0.64 -5.21 5.85
C GLY A 54 -0.75 -4.58 5.67
N THR A 55 -0.84 -3.50 4.90
CA THR A 55 -2.11 -2.86 4.55
C THR A 55 -2.96 -3.79 3.68
N GLU A 56 -2.40 -4.40 2.63
CA GLU A 56 -3.16 -5.32 1.79
C GLU A 56 -3.59 -6.60 2.52
N ARG A 57 -2.80 -7.07 3.48
CA ARG A 57 -3.19 -8.18 4.37
C ARG A 57 -4.35 -7.80 5.27
N LEU A 58 -4.30 -6.63 5.89
CA LEU A 58 -5.41 -6.10 6.68
C LEU A 58 -6.69 -5.99 5.83
N LEU A 59 -6.59 -5.50 4.59
CA LEU A 59 -7.72 -5.41 3.66
C LEU A 59 -8.22 -6.77 3.16
N SER A 60 -7.39 -7.81 3.25
CA SER A 60 -7.78 -9.21 3.01
C SER A 60 -8.43 -9.86 4.22
N GLY A 61 -8.46 -9.17 5.38
CA GLY A 61 -9.03 -9.67 6.62
C GLY A 61 -8.05 -10.45 7.50
N ASP A 62 -6.75 -10.40 7.21
CA ASP A 62 -5.75 -11.08 8.03
C ASP A 62 -5.70 -10.47 9.44
N PRO A 63 -5.48 -11.31 10.48
CA PRO A 63 -5.30 -10.81 11.83
C PRO A 63 -4.02 -9.98 11.93
N ILE A 64 -4.13 -8.81 12.56
CA ILE A 64 -2.97 -7.96 12.85
C ILE A 64 -2.00 -8.74 13.77
N PRO A 65 -0.69 -8.82 13.45
CA PRO A 65 0.28 -9.49 14.29
C PRO A 65 0.31 -8.92 15.71
N SER A 66 0.43 -9.82 16.69
CA SER A 66 0.77 -9.42 18.05
C SER A 66 2.26 -9.05 18.11
N THR A 67 2.59 -7.99 18.84
CA THR A 67 3.97 -7.59 19.11
C THR A 67 4.24 -7.59 20.60
N ASP A 68 5.36 -8.18 21.00
CA ASP A 68 5.86 -8.10 22.38
C ASP A 68 6.51 -6.73 22.68
N GLU A 69 6.79 -5.95 21.62
CA GLU A 69 7.35 -4.60 21.69
C GLU A 69 6.28 -3.54 21.94
N ALA A 70 6.59 -2.57 22.81
CA ALA A 70 5.77 -1.40 23.07
C ALA A 70 5.89 -0.38 21.92
N VAL A 71 5.28 -0.69 20.77
CA VAL A 71 5.33 0.16 19.57
C VAL A 71 4.71 1.55 19.77
N THR A 72 3.88 1.73 20.81
CA THR A 72 3.30 3.02 21.19
C THR A 72 4.33 4.04 21.66
N ASP A 73 5.50 3.57 22.12
CA ASP A 73 6.52 4.42 22.74
C ASP A 73 7.57 4.88 21.72
N LEU A 74 7.45 4.45 20.46
CA LEU A 74 8.32 4.86 19.37
C LEU A 74 8.12 6.35 19.05
N PRO A 75 9.19 7.17 18.94
CA PRO A 75 9.08 8.63 18.78
C PRO A 75 8.28 9.12 17.57
N HIS A 76 8.21 8.31 16.50
CA HIS A 76 7.49 8.62 15.27
C HIS A 76 6.04 8.13 15.27
N VAL A 77 5.62 7.34 16.27
CA VAL A 77 4.24 6.85 16.41
C VAL A 77 3.42 7.87 17.18
N ARG A 78 2.43 8.48 16.51
CA ARG A 78 1.62 9.58 17.07
C ARG A 78 0.12 9.34 17.08
N ASN A 79 -0.34 8.21 16.55
CA ASN A 79 -1.76 7.88 16.44
C ASN A 79 -1.99 6.35 16.33
N PRO A 80 -3.25 5.88 16.47
CA PRO A 80 -3.57 4.45 16.38
C PRO A 80 -3.21 3.80 15.04
N VAL A 81 -3.25 4.54 13.92
CA VAL A 81 -2.84 4.01 12.61
C VAL A 81 -1.34 3.71 12.60
N GLY A 82 -0.51 4.60 13.16
CA GLY A 82 0.92 4.35 13.32
C GLY A 82 1.22 3.11 14.17
N VAL A 83 0.44 2.87 15.22
CA VAL A 83 0.53 1.63 16.03
C VAL A 83 0.22 0.39 15.19
N LEU A 84 -0.81 0.45 14.33
CA LEU A 84 -1.16 -0.66 13.44
C LEU A 84 -0.06 -0.93 12.42
N ASN A 85 0.52 0.11 11.83
CA ASN A 85 1.62 -0.01 10.88
C ASN A 85 2.82 -0.68 11.57
N GLU A 86 3.27 -0.16 12.73
CA GLU A 86 4.42 -0.70 13.44
C GLU A 86 4.24 -2.17 13.87
N ARG A 87 3.02 -2.63 14.12
CA ARG A 87 2.79 -4.06 14.39
C ARG A 87 3.15 -4.96 13.21
N TRP A 88 2.76 -4.56 12.00
CA TRP A 88 3.15 -5.26 10.78
C TRP A 88 4.66 -5.13 10.52
N LEU A 89 5.23 -3.95 10.76
CA LEU A 89 6.67 -3.73 10.56
C LEU A 89 7.51 -4.56 11.53
N THR A 90 7.20 -4.58 12.82
CA THR A 90 7.88 -5.44 13.80
C THR A 90 7.81 -6.92 13.42
N TYR A 91 6.72 -7.38 12.82
CA TYR A 91 6.64 -8.73 12.25
C TYR A 91 7.61 -8.91 11.07
N TYR A 92 7.56 -8.03 10.07
CA TYR A 92 8.37 -8.14 8.85
C TYR A 92 9.87 -7.84 9.04
N ARG A 93 10.24 -7.06 10.06
CA ARG A 93 11.64 -6.79 10.42
C ARG A 93 12.41 -8.07 10.72
N LYS A 94 11.74 -9.09 11.27
CA LYS A 94 12.30 -10.42 11.59
C LYS A 94 12.48 -11.32 10.37
N LEU A 95 11.97 -10.91 9.21
CA LEU A 95 11.99 -11.69 7.97
C LEU A 95 12.97 -11.11 6.95
N PRO A 96 13.54 -11.93 6.05
CA PRO A 96 14.38 -11.44 4.96
C PRO A 96 13.55 -10.68 3.91
N PRO A 97 14.14 -9.76 3.12
CA PRO A 97 13.44 -9.05 2.05
C PRO A 97 12.69 -9.97 1.08
N ALA A 98 13.27 -11.14 0.75
CA ALA A 98 12.63 -12.13 -0.12
C ALA A 98 11.26 -12.62 0.41
N ALA A 99 11.08 -12.71 1.73
CA ALA A 99 9.79 -13.06 2.32
C ALA A 99 8.77 -11.94 2.18
N VAL A 100 9.19 -10.68 2.35
CA VAL A 100 8.35 -9.49 2.12
C VAL A 100 7.89 -9.46 0.65
N MET A 101 8.80 -9.70 -0.31
CA MET A 101 8.47 -9.73 -1.73
C MET A 101 7.54 -10.88 -2.10
N ASN A 102 7.75 -12.07 -1.52
CA ASN A 102 6.83 -13.20 -1.72
C ASN A 102 5.42 -12.86 -1.21
N ASP A 103 5.33 -12.24 -0.03
CA ASP A 103 4.07 -11.82 0.55
C ASP A 103 3.40 -10.70 -0.24
N LEU A 104 4.17 -9.73 -0.73
CA LEU A 104 3.70 -8.67 -1.63
C LEU A 104 2.99 -9.28 -2.84
N ARG A 105 3.69 -10.14 -3.61
CA ARG A 105 3.12 -10.80 -4.79
C ARG A 105 1.88 -11.61 -4.46
N THR A 106 1.91 -12.35 -3.35
CA THR A 106 0.81 -13.22 -2.94
C THR A 106 -0.43 -12.40 -2.60
N VAL A 107 -0.29 -11.38 -1.75
CA VAL A 107 -1.43 -10.59 -1.28
C VAL A 107 -1.99 -9.69 -2.38
N THR A 108 -1.14 -9.04 -3.18
CA THR A 108 -1.61 -8.14 -4.24
C THR A 108 -2.30 -8.92 -5.37
N SER A 109 -1.83 -10.12 -5.71
CA SER A 109 -2.52 -11.00 -6.66
C SER A 109 -3.92 -11.39 -6.18
N ALA A 110 -4.06 -11.77 -4.90
CA ALA A 110 -5.36 -12.12 -4.33
C ALA A 110 -6.29 -10.90 -4.24
N ARG A 111 -5.75 -9.75 -3.83
CA ARG A 111 -6.49 -8.47 -3.78
C ARG A 111 -6.96 -8.04 -5.17
N LEU A 112 -6.11 -8.15 -6.19
CA LEU A 112 -6.47 -7.81 -7.57
C LEU A 112 -7.64 -8.67 -8.06
N ALA A 113 -7.58 -9.99 -7.86
CA ALA A 113 -8.68 -10.89 -8.24
C ALA A 113 -10.01 -10.52 -7.56
N VAL A 114 -9.98 -10.11 -6.28
CA VAL A 114 -11.15 -9.59 -5.58
C VAL A 114 -11.67 -8.31 -6.25
N LEU A 115 -10.81 -7.33 -6.51
CA LEU A 115 -11.17 -6.04 -7.10
C LEU A 115 -11.74 -6.18 -8.52
N GLU A 116 -11.17 -7.06 -9.33
CA GLU A 116 -11.66 -7.38 -10.67
C GLU A 116 -13.06 -8.01 -10.61
N GLY A 117 -13.31 -8.85 -9.61
CA GLY A 117 -14.60 -9.52 -9.40
C GLY A 117 -15.74 -8.62 -8.89
N LEU A 118 -15.45 -7.42 -8.38
CA LEU A 118 -16.49 -6.50 -7.89
C LEU A 118 -17.30 -5.90 -9.04
N SER A 119 -18.61 -5.78 -8.86
CA SER A 119 -19.44 -4.90 -9.71
C SER A 119 -19.17 -3.42 -9.39
N GLN A 120 -19.52 -2.51 -10.30
CA GLN A 120 -19.44 -1.07 -10.03
C GLN A 120 -20.32 -0.67 -8.82
N GLU A 121 -21.46 -1.33 -8.63
CA GLU A 121 -22.34 -1.10 -7.48
C GLU A 121 -21.68 -1.50 -6.16
N GLN A 122 -21.05 -2.68 -6.11
CA GLN A 122 -20.29 -3.11 -4.93
C GLN A 122 -19.10 -2.20 -4.66
N PHE A 123 -18.43 -1.72 -5.71
CA PHE A 123 -17.36 -0.74 -5.60
C PHE A 123 -17.83 0.61 -5.06
N ASN A 124 -19.10 0.97 -5.28
CA ASN A 124 -19.71 2.19 -4.78
C ASN A 124 -20.25 2.08 -3.35
N ALA A 125 -20.28 0.87 -2.78
CA ALA A 125 -20.84 0.64 -1.45
C ALA A 125 -20.06 1.41 -0.37
N GLU A 126 -20.79 1.96 0.60
CA GLU A 126 -20.20 2.62 1.77
C GLU A 126 -19.42 1.60 2.61
N THR A 127 -18.23 2.00 3.05
CA THR A 127 -17.35 1.21 3.91
C THR A 127 -16.70 2.10 4.97
N ALA A 128 -16.20 1.49 6.03
CA ALA A 128 -15.38 2.19 7.01
C ALA A 128 -13.96 2.40 6.45
N THR A 129 -13.48 3.66 6.46
CA THR A 129 -12.10 4.00 6.08
C THR A 129 -11.37 4.67 7.24
N PRO A 130 -10.02 4.78 7.22
CA PRO A 130 -9.27 5.45 8.28
C PRO A 130 -9.64 6.93 8.51
N VAL A 131 -10.26 7.59 7.52
CA VAL A 131 -10.69 8.99 7.61
C VAL A 131 -12.22 9.16 7.78
N GLY A 132 -12.95 8.06 8.01
CA GLY A 132 -14.41 8.03 8.19
C GLY A 132 -15.15 7.18 7.14
N PRO A 133 -16.48 7.04 7.25
CA PRO A 133 -17.29 6.32 6.25
C PRO A 133 -17.20 6.97 4.87
N GLU A 134 -16.93 6.19 3.84
CA GLU A 134 -16.79 6.64 2.44
C GLU A 134 -17.01 5.43 1.50
N SER A 135 -17.13 5.61 0.18
CA SER A 135 -17.24 4.47 -0.74
C SER A 135 -15.97 3.62 -0.77
N TYR A 136 -16.13 2.32 -1.01
CA TYR A 136 -15.00 1.41 -1.20
C TYR A 136 -14.10 1.87 -2.35
N GLY A 137 -14.68 2.35 -3.45
CA GLY A 137 -13.93 2.81 -4.61
C GLY A 137 -13.09 4.06 -4.33
N ARG A 138 -13.61 5.02 -3.56
CA ARG A 138 -12.83 6.18 -3.14
C ARG A 138 -11.69 5.76 -2.20
N PHE A 139 -11.92 4.77 -1.34
CA PHE A 139 -10.85 4.24 -0.53
C PHE A 139 -9.76 3.54 -1.36
N MET A 140 -10.12 2.76 -2.39
CA MET A 140 -9.13 2.17 -3.31
C MET A 140 -8.36 3.22 -4.11
N GLN A 141 -8.99 4.35 -4.47
CA GLN A 141 -8.27 5.47 -5.08
C GLN A 141 -7.25 6.11 -4.11
N ILE A 142 -7.56 6.17 -2.81
CA ILE A 142 -6.61 6.63 -1.80
C ILE A 142 -5.48 5.60 -1.62
N ARG A 143 -5.80 4.30 -1.67
CA ARG A 143 -4.84 3.20 -1.58
C ARG A 143 -3.82 3.22 -2.72
N ASP A 144 -4.28 3.51 -3.95
CA ASP A 144 -3.43 3.75 -5.12
C ASP A 144 -2.42 4.87 -4.88
N PHE A 145 -2.91 6.05 -4.45
CA PHE A 145 -2.04 7.17 -4.09
C PHE A 145 -1.02 6.83 -2.99
N ASP A 146 -1.43 6.09 -1.96
CA ASP A 146 -0.53 5.71 -0.86
C ASP A 146 0.54 4.71 -1.32
N CYS A 147 0.22 3.75 -2.20
CA CYS A 147 1.23 2.87 -2.79
C CYS A 147 2.26 3.67 -3.61
N TRP A 148 1.78 4.57 -4.47
CA TRP A 148 2.63 5.44 -5.29
C TRP A 148 3.55 6.34 -4.45
N MET A 149 3.01 6.95 -3.38
CA MET A 149 3.83 7.72 -2.44
C MET A 149 4.94 6.87 -1.82
N HIS A 150 4.67 5.61 -1.50
CA HIS A 150 5.67 4.71 -0.92
C HIS A 150 6.68 4.18 -1.94
N GLU A 151 6.33 4.08 -3.22
CA GLU A 151 7.32 3.89 -4.28
C GLU A 151 8.29 5.09 -4.34
N LEU A 152 7.76 6.32 -4.26
CA LEU A 152 8.58 7.53 -4.21
C LEU A 152 9.47 7.56 -2.97
N ASP A 153 8.94 7.21 -1.78
CA ASP A 153 9.73 7.16 -0.56
C ASP A 153 10.93 6.20 -0.70
N VAL A 154 10.75 5.02 -1.32
CA VAL A 154 11.85 4.09 -1.60
C VAL A 154 12.86 4.70 -2.57
N ARG A 155 12.38 5.29 -3.68
CA ARG A 155 13.25 5.88 -4.70
C ARG A 155 14.08 7.04 -4.15
N ASP A 156 13.45 7.94 -3.40
CA ASP A 156 14.11 9.09 -2.78
C ASP A 156 15.16 8.64 -1.74
N SER A 157 14.86 7.60 -0.97
CA SER A 157 15.79 7.02 0.01
C SER A 157 17.05 6.45 -0.63
N LEU A 158 16.96 6.02 -1.90
CA LEU A 158 18.04 5.38 -2.65
C LEU A 158 18.65 6.29 -3.73
N GLY A 159 18.16 7.51 -3.89
CA GLY A 159 18.58 8.42 -4.96
C GLY A 159 18.27 7.92 -6.37
N LEU A 160 17.20 7.13 -6.51
CA LEU A 160 16.73 6.59 -7.80
C LEU A 160 15.88 7.62 -8.54
N PRO A 161 15.80 7.56 -9.89
CA PRO A 161 14.93 8.43 -10.65
C PRO A 161 13.45 8.18 -10.33
N ALA A 162 12.62 9.21 -10.53
CA ALA A 162 11.17 9.11 -10.42
C ALA A 162 10.59 8.05 -11.39
N PRO A 163 9.40 7.49 -11.10
CA PRO A 163 8.73 6.53 -11.97
C PRO A 163 8.51 7.11 -13.37
N THR A 164 8.74 6.31 -14.41
CA THR A 164 8.66 6.76 -15.80
C THR A 164 7.26 6.71 -16.40
N ASP A 165 6.29 6.04 -15.76
CA ASP A 165 4.96 5.81 -16.33
C ASP A 165 3.85 5.83 -15.26
N PRO A 166 3.38 7.02 -14.82
CA PRO A 166 2.23 7.08 -13.94
C PRO A 166 0.97 6.71 -14.74
N VAL A 167 0.48 5.48 -14.58
CA VAL A 167 -0.86 5.11 -15.06
C VAL A 167 -1.85 6.01 -14.32
N THR A 168 -2.42 6.96 -15.04
CA THR A 168 -3.26 7.98 -14.42
C THR A 168 -4.62 7.38 -14.05
N ALA A 169 -4.96 7.39 -12.77
CA ALA A 169 -6.31 7.05 -12.26
C ALA A 169 -7.41 8.08 -12.66
N ALA A 170 -7.21 8.82 -13.76
CA ALA A 170 -7.99 10.00 -14.11
C ALA A 170 -9.24 9.72 -14.97
N ARG A 171 -10.25 10.54 -14.70
CA ARG A 171 -11.67 10.56 -15.10
C ARG A 171 -11.93 10.23 -16.59
N PRO A 172 -13.02 9.49 -16.92
CA PRO A 172 -13.41 9.26 -18.31
C PRO A 172 -13.52 10.58 -19.06
N ARG A 173 -12.84 10.69 -20.21
CA ARG A 173 -13.01 11.82 -21.13
C ARG A 173 -14.48 11.87 -21.53
N SER A 174 -15.13 13.00 -21.32
CA SER A 174 -16.43 13.24 -21.95
C SER A 174 -16.25 13.12 -23.46
N PRO A 175 -17.09 12.35 -24.17
CA PRO A 175 -17.05 12.36 -25.62
C PRO A 175 -17.47 13.75 -26.12
N ASN A 176 -16.71 14.28 -27.09
CA ASN A 176 -17.10 15.44 -27.89
C ASN A 176 -18.37 15.16 -28.69
#